data_AF-A0A9N9IP45-F1
#
_entry.id   AF-A0A9N9IP45-F1
#
_cell.length_a   1.000
_cell.length_b   1.000
_cell.length_c   1.000
_cell.angle_alpha   90.00
_cell.angle_beta   90.00
_cell.angle_gamma   90.00
#
_symmetry.space_group_name_H-M   'P 1'
#
loop_
_entity.id
_entity.type
_entity.pdbx_description
1 polymer ?
#
loop_
_entity_poly.entity_id
_entity_poly.type
_entity_poly.pdbx_seq_one_letter_code
_entity_poly.pdbx_strand_id
1 'polypeptide(L)'
;MLPPSSETYNSADELFQSVQTFANSQGYVLIKKRICKDHHGELKNMSLHCDRGGTYSSKAHYRQTSSHLIDCLFEIYASRCNGLWNLEVRNSNHNYERVREMTVLDSRPREIVSTLRQNDESTLVTNRDIYNAREQFRQQYLAGRTPIQVLVDKLQE
;
A
#
# COMPACT_ATOMS: atom_id res chain seq x y z
N MET A 1 -5.35 10.39 -1.23
CA MET A 1 -5.63 9.48 -2.36
C MET A 1 -7.13 9.34 -2.52
N LEU A 2 -7.62 9.35 -3.76
CA LEU A 2 -9.04 9.12 -4.03
C LEU A 2 -9.31 7.61 -4.07
N PRO A 3 -10.48 7.12 -3.61
CA PRO A 3 -10.90 5.76 -3.89
C PRO A 3 -11.27 5.62 -5.39
N PRO A 4 -11.07 4.44 -6.00
CA PRO A 4 -11.55 4.16 -7.34
C PRO A 4 -13.08 4.31 -7.41
N SER A 5 -13.60 4.77 -8.56
CA SER A 5 -15.03 4.96 -8.81
C SER A 5 -15.80 3.65 -8.72
N SER A 6 -16.97 3.66 -8.06
CA SER A 6 -17.85 2.50 -7.92
C SER A 6 -18.51 2.11 -9.24
N GLU A 7 -17.75 1.48 -10.13
CA GLU A 7 -18.20 1.00 -11.43
C GLU A 7 -18.55 -0.50 -11.40
N THR A 8 -19.41 -0.90 -12.34
CA THR A 8 -19.74 -2.30 -12.61
C THR A 8 -18.91 -2.82 -13.77
N TYR A 9 -18.36 -4.02 -13.65
CA TYR A 9 -17.50 -4.65 -14.65
C TYR A 9 -18.05 -5.99 -15.12
N ASN A 10 -17.69 -6.41 -16.33
CA ASN A 10 -18.19 -7.67 -16.90
C ASN A 10 -17.36 -8.87 -16.46
N SER A 11 -16.11 -8.65 -16.03
CA SER A 11 -15.21 -9.70 -15.56
C SER A 11 -14.37 -9.27 -14.36
N ALA A 12 -13.86 -10.26 -13.61
CA ALA A 12 -12.97 -10.01 -12.49
C ALA A 12 -11.63 -9.40 -12.92
N ASP A 13 -11.13 -9.79 -14.10
CA ASP A 13 -9.85 -9.33 -14.63
C ASP A 13 -9.96 -7.89 -15.16
N GLU A 14 -11.05 -7.55 -15.83
CA GLU A 14 -11.35 -6.16 -16.24
C GLU A 14 -11.45 -5.23 -15.01
N LEU A 15 -12.19 -5.65 -13.98
CA LEU A 15 -12.26 -4.92 -12.71
C LEU A 15 -10.86 -4.73 -12.13
N PHE A 16 -10.09 -5.82 -12.00
CA PHE A 16 -8.75 -5.75 -11.40
C PHE A 16 -7.84 -4.81 -12.19
N GLN A 17 -7.87 -4.86 -13.52
CA GLN A 17 -7.01 -4.04 -14.36
C GLN A 17 -7.39 -2.56 -14.33
N SER A 18 -8.68 -2.24 -14.33
CA SER A 18 -9.17 -0.86 -14.18
C SER A 18 -8.74 -0.27 -12.83
N VAL A 19 -9.04 -0.99 -11.74
CA VAL A 19 -8.71 -0.57 -10.38
C VAL A 19 -7.19 -0.50 -10.17
N GLN A 20 -6.41 -1.42 -10.76
CA GLN A 20 -4.95 -1.39 -10.73
C GLN A 20 -4.38 -0.18 -11.47
N THR A 21 -4.94 0.17 -12.63
CA THR A 21 -4.52 1.35 -13.41
C THR A 21 -4.75 2.63 -12.59
N PHE A 22 -5.91 2.72 -11.94
CA PHE A 22 -6.19 3.81 -11.02
C PHE A 22 -5.21 3.83 -9.84
N ALA A 23 -4.98 2.71 -9.17
CA ALA A 23 -4.03 2.61 -8.05
C ALA A 23 -2.62 3.07 -8.43
N ASN A 24 -2.13 2.66 -9.61
CA ASN A 24 -0.84 3.06 -10.15
C ASN A 24 -0.75 4.59 -10.33
N SER A 25 -1.82 5.23 -10.81
CA SER A 25 -1.89 6.70 -10.94
C SER A 25 -1.77 7.41 -9.58
N GLN A 26 -2.19 6.74 -8.51
CA GLN A 26 -2.12 7.23 -7.14
C GLN A 26 -0.80 6.85 -6.43
N GLY A 27 0.10 6.08 -7.06
CA GLY A 27 1.41 5.73 -6.50
C GLY A 27 1.42 4.49 -5.58
N TYR A 28 0.41 3.63 -5.66
CA TYR A 28 0.39 2.33 -4.99
C TYR A 28 -0.06 1.20 -5.91
N VAL A 29 0.22 -0.03 -5.49
CA VAL A 29 -0.11 -1.23 -6.26
C VAL A 29 -1.12 -2.05 -5.45
N LEU A 30 -2.04 -2.72 -6.14
CA LEU A 30 -3.00 -3.62 -5.51
C LEU A 30 -2.57 -5.08 -5.68
N ILE A 31 -2.76 -5.86 -4.64
CA ILE A 31 -2.49 -7.30 -4.60
C ILE A 31 -3.76 -8.08 -4.26
N LYS A 32 -3.98 -9.22 -4.92
CA LYS A 32 -5.09 -10.14 -4.60
C LYS A 32 -4.75 -10.87 -3.30
N LYS A 33 -5.46 -10.60 -2.20
CA LYS A 33 -5.21 -11.27 -0.90
C LYS A 33 -6.07 -12.51 -0.70
N ARG A 34 -7.36 -12.42 -1.01
CA ARG A 34 -8.31 -13.54 -0.85
C ARG A 34 -9.15 -13.65 -2.10
N ILE A 35 -9.35 -14.87 -2.56
CA ILE A 35 -10.24 -15.19 -3.68
C ILE A 35 -11.17 -16.29 -3.20
N CYS A 36 -12.48 -16.09 -3.33
CA CYS A 36 -13.46 -17.13 -3.06
C CYS A 36 -14.15 -17.53 -4.37
N LYS A 37 -14.29 -18.83 -4.56
CA LYS A 37 -15.05 -19.43 -5.65
C LYS A 37 -16.39 -19.96 -5.12
N ASP A 38 -17.37 -20.06 -6.00
CA ASP A 38 -18.61 -20.77 -5.69
C ASP A 38 -18.44 -22.29 -5.85
N HIS A 39 -19.51 -23.04 -5.58
CA HIS A 39 -19.51 -24.50 -5.70
C HIS A 39 -19.29 -25.01 -7.13
N HIS A 40 -19.52 -24.16 -8.14
CA HIS A 40 -19.29 -24.48 -9.56
C HIS A 40 -17.87 -24.13 -10.01
N GLY A 41 -17.03 -23.57 -9.12
CA GLY A 41 -15.65 -23.21 -9.40
C GLY A 41 -15.46 -21.79 -9.96
N GLU A 42 -16.54 -21.04 -10.12
CA GLU A 42 -16.53 -19.69 -10.65
C GLU A 42 -16.16 -18.66 -9.58
N LEU A 43 -15.50 -17.58 -9.97
CA LEU A 43 -15.11 -16.52 -9.04
C LEU A 43 -16.35 -15.83 -8.45
N LYS A 44 -16.46 -15.87 -7.11
CA LYS A 44 -17.58 -15.28 -6.35
C LYS A 44 -17.23 -13.90 -5.80
N ASN A 45 -16.07 -13.78 -5.15
CA ASN A 45 -15.56 -12.53 -4.63
C ASN A 45 -14.04 -12.57 -4.48
N MET A 46 -13.44 -11.39 -4.36
CA MET A 46 -12.02 -11.24 -4.04
C MET A 46 -11.78 -9.99 -3.18
N SER A 47 -10.76 -10.04 -2.34
CA SER A 47 -10.25 -8.87 -1.62
C SER A 47 -8.91 -8.43 -2.22
N LEU A 48 -8.80 -7.15 -2.52
CA LEU A 48 -7.60 -6.49 -3.01
C LEU A 48 -7.02 -5.60 -1.91
N HIS A 49 -5.72 -5.64 -1.71
CA HIS A 49 -5.02 -4.85 -0.68
C HIS A 49 -3.88 -4.04 -1.28
N CYS A 50 -3.45 -2.99 -0.60
CA CYS A 50 -2.22 -2.30 -0.95
C CYS A 50 -1.00 -3.25 -0.84
N ASP A 51 -0.06 -3.13 -1.77
CA ASP A 51 1.23 -3.84 -1.79
C ASP A 51 2.09 -3.65 -0.53
N ARG A 52 1.82 -2.58 0.23
CA ARG A 52 2.47 -2.26 1.50
C ARG A 52 1.66 -2.75 2.71
N GLY A 53 0.61 -3.52 2.48
CA GLY A 53 -0.29 -4.06 3.50
C GLY A 53 0.19 -5.37 4.13
N GLY A 54 -0.17 -5.57 5.40
CA GLY A 54 0.24 -6.73 6.18
C GLY A 54 1.57 -6.53 6.93
N THR A 55 2.02 -7.60 7.59
CA THR A 55 3.18 -7.56 8.48
C THR A 55 4.29 -8.47 8.01
N TYR A 56 5.53 -8.02 8.22
CA TYR A 56 6.68 -8.84 7.96
C TYR A 56 6.90 -9.82 9.12
N SER A 57 6.77 -11.11 8.85
CA SER A 57 7.09 -12.18 9.79
C SER A 57 8.17 -13.08 9.20
N SER A 58 9.41 -12.91 9.67
CA SER A 58 10.56 -13.76 9.31
C SER A 58 10.89 -14.73 10.45
N LYS A 59 11.11 -16.01 10.09
CA LYS A 59 11.72 -17.02 10.97
C LYS A 59 13.24 -17.14 10.77
N ALA A 60 13.83 -16.30 9.91
CA ALA A 60 15.25 -16.34 9.59
C ALA A 60 16.07 -15.64 10.67
N HIS A 61 17.13 -16.29 11.16
CA HIS A 61 18.00 -15.76 12.21
C HIS A 61 18.99 -14.69 11.73
N TYR A 62 19.32 -14.63 10.43
CA TYR A 62 20.50 -13.87 9.96
C TYR A 62 20.32 -13.08 8.65
N ARG A 63 19.11 -12.94 8.09
CA ARG A 63 18.86 -12.00 6.98
C ARG A 63 17.78 -11.01 7.37
N GLN A 64 18.20 -9.77 7.68
CA GLN A 64 17.31 -8.61 7.79
C GLN A 64 17.27 -7.89 6.44
N THR A 65 16.53 -8.44 5.48
CA THR A 65 16.09 -7.63 4.33
C THR A 65 15.02 -6.68 4.81
N SER A 66 15.10 -5.40 4.45
CA SER A 66 14.05 -4.43 4.72
C SER A 66 12.75 -4.87 4.03
N SER A 67 11.62 -4.67 4.71
CA SER A 67 10.30 -4.93 4.15
C SER A 67 9.64 -3.61 3.75
N HIS A 68 8.85 -3.66 2.68
CA HIS A 68 8.02 -2.54 2.22
C HIS A 68 6.65 -2.52 2.94
N LEU A 69 6.41 -3.50 3.80
CA LEU A 69 5.19 -3.65 4.56
C LEU A 69 5.17 -2.65 5.73
N ILE A 70 4.13 -1.82 5.78
CA ILE A 70 3.87 -0.84 6.85
C ILE A 70 2.46 -1.03 7.41
N ASP A 71 1.97 -2.26 7.34
CA ASP A 71 0.64 -2.65 7.81
C ASP A 71 -0.47 -1.76 7.26
N CYS A 72 -0.36 -1.39 5.98
CA CYS A 72 -1.35 -0.56 5.30
C CYS A 72 -2.71 -1.25 5.27
N LEU A 73 -3.75 -0.56 5.76
CA LEU A 73 -5.10 -1.11 5.92
C LEU A 73 -5.96 -1.01 4.66
N PHE A 74 -5.49 -0.33 3.62
CA PHE A 74 -6.27 -0.12 2.41
C PHE A 74 -6.77 -1.44 1.81
N GLU A 75 -8.09 -1.55 1.70
CA GLU A 75 -8.78 -2.76 1.24
C GLU A 75 -9.95 -2.40 0.32
N ILE A 76 -9.97 -3.07 -0.82
CA ILE A 76 -11.09 -3.09 -1.75
C ILE A 76 -11.68 -4.50 -1.77
N TYR A 77 -12.99 -4.57 -1.67
CA TYR A 77 -13.73 -5.80 -1.84
C TYR A 77 -14.44 -5.80 -3.18
N ALA A 78 -14.22 -6.84 -3.97
CA ALA A 78 -14.89 -7.04 -5.25
C ALA A 78 -15.80 -8.26 -5.15
N SER A 79 -17.05 -8.13 -5.58
CA SER A 79 -18.03 -9.21 -5.53
C SER A 79 -18.83 -9.32 -6.81
N ARG A 80 -19.17 -10.56 -7.17
CA ARG A 80 -20.00 -10.86 -8.33
C ARG A 80 -21.48 -10.96 -7.91
N CYS A 81 -22.33 -10.15 -8.51
CA CYS A 81 -23.79 -10.18 -8.34
C CYS A 81 -24.46 -10.15 -9.70
N ASN A 82 -25.36 -11.10 -9.99
CA ASN A 82 -26.08 -11.20 -11.27
C ASN A 82 -25.17 -11.18 -12.52
N GLY A 83 -23.99 -11.80 -12.42
CA GLY A 83 -23.00 -11.83 -13.51
C GLY A 83 -22.13 -10.58 -13.63
N LEU A 84 -22.45 -9.50 -12.91
CA LEU A 84 -21.68 -8.26 -12.90
C LEU A 84 -20.78 -8.18 -11.67
N TRP A 85 -19.60 -7.59 -11.85
CA TRP A 85 -18.63 -7.36 -10.79
C TRP A 85 -18.76 -5.95 -10.24
N ASN A 86 -18.95 -5.85 -8.94
CA ASN A 86 -19.02 -4.58 -8.21
C ASN A 86 -17.80 -4.44 -7.31
N LEU A 87 -17.33 -3.21 -7.15
CA LEU A 87 -16.27 -2.88 -6.20
C LEU A 87 -16.83 -2.08 -5.02
N GLU A 88 -16.28 -2.34 -3.84
CA GLU A 88 -16.59 -1.65 -2.61
C GLU A 88 -15.29 -1.35 -1.88
N VAL A 89 -15.03 -0.08 -1.58
CA VAL A 89 -13.87 0.30 -0.76
C VAL A 89 -14.23 0.07 0.70
N ARG A 90 -13.68 -1.00 1.28
CA ARG A 90 -13.89 -1.33 2.69
C ARG A 90 -13.07 -0.45 3.62
N ASN A 91 -11.86 -0.13 3.20
CA ASN A 91 -10.98 0.76 3.95
C ASN A 91 -10.17 1.62 2.98
N SER A 92 -10.33 2.94 3.08
CA SER A 92 -9.64 3.92 2.24
C SER A 92 -8.34 4.44 2.88
N ASN A 93 -8.02 4.04 4.11
CA ASN A 93 -6.89 4.56 4.85
C ASN A 93 -5.57 3.91 4.40
N HIS A 94 -4.64 4.74 3.91
CA HIS A 94 -3.29 4.34 3.59
C HIS A 94 -2.31 4.88 4.63
N ASN A 95 -1.56 4.00 5.31
CA ASN A 95 -0.50 4.41 6.23
C ASN A 95 0.65 5.11 5.50
N TYR A 96 0.83 4.81 4.21
CA TYR A 96 1.92 5.37 3.40
C TYR A 96 1.93 6.90 3.39
N GLU A 97 0.78 7.54 3.18
CA GLU A 97 0.70 9.00 3.10
C GLU A 97 0.99 9.62 4.46
N ARG A 98 0.43 9.07 5.53
CA ARG A 98 0.67 9.56 6.89
C ARG A 98 2.16 9.49 7.25
N VAL A 99 2.81 8.37 6.92
CA VAL A 99 4.25 8.20 7.16
C VAL A 99 5.07 9.19 6.32
N ARG A 100 4.64 9.46 5.08
CA ARG A 100 5.27 10.42 4.17
C ARG A 100 5.13 11.86 4.68
N GLU A 101 3.92 12.31 4.98
CA GLU A 101 3.61 13.63 5.54
C GLU A 101 4.42 13.90 6.80
N MET A 102 4.36 13.00 7.78
CA MET A 102 5.08 13.17 9.04
C MET A 102 6.60 13.08 8.86
N THR A 103 7.08 12.39 7.82
CA THR A 103 8.51 12.41 7.47
C THR A 103 8.94 13.75 6.89
N VAL A 104 8.12 14.36 6.04
CA VAL A 104 8.38 15.71 5.50
C VAL A 104 8.35 16.76 6.61
N LEU A 105 7.48 16.58 7.62
CA LEU A 105 7.42 17.42 8.82
C LEU A 105 8.52 17.10 9.86
N ASP A 106 9.52 16.30 9.50
CA ASP A 106 10.63 15.86 10.37
C ASP A 106 10.19 15.28 11.73
N SER A 107 8.98 14.71 11.79
CA SER A 107 8.47 14.07 13.00
C SER A 107 9.34 12.87 13.35
N ARG A 108 9.51 12.54 14.63
CA ARG A 108 10.35 11.40 15.02
C ARG A 108 9.64 10.09 14.68
N PRO A 109 10.36 9.00 14.32
CA PRO A 109 9.71 7.71 14.02
C PRO A 109 8.77 7.21 15.12
N ARG A 110 9.12 7.47 16.39
CA ARG A 110 8.25 7.14 17.54
C ARG A 110 6.92 7.89 17.52
N GLU A 111 6.94 9.16 17.12
CA GLU A 111 5.73 10.00 17.00
C GLU A 111 4.87 9.48 15.85
N ILE A 112 5.49 9.12 14.72
CA ILE A 112 4.79 8.52 13.57
C ILE A 112 4.08 7.22 13.99
N VAL A 113 4.78 6.31 14.66
CA VAL A 113 4.18 5.06 15.18
C VAL A 113 3.03 5.37 16.15
N SER A 114 3.20 6.35 17.05
CA SER A 114 2.15 6.75 18.00
C SER A 114 0.90 7.24 17.28
N THR A 115 1.06 8.09 16.25
CA THR A 115 -0.06 8.60 15.47
C THR A 115 -0.74 7.50 14.66
N LEU A 116 0.02 6.57 14.07
CA LEU A 116 -0.57 5.42 13.38
C LEU A 116 -1.41 4.57 14.33
N ARG A 117 -0.92 4.33 15.56
CA ARG A 117 -1.67 3.60 16.60
C ARG A 117 -2.92 4.31 17.10
N GLN A 118 -2.93 5.65 17.07
CA GLN A 118 -4.13 6.42 17.41
C GLN A 118 -5.22 6.28 16.34
N ASN A 119 -4.83 6.15 15.07
CA ASN A 119 -5.77 5.94 13.97
C ASN A 119 -6.24 4.49 13.87
N ASP A 120 -5.40 3.53 14.26
CA ASP A 120 -5.72 2.11 14.33
C ASP A 120 -4.98 1.46 15.51
N GLU A 121 -5.72 1.11 16.56
CA GLU A 121 -5.17 0.47 17.76
C GLU A 121 -4.53 -0.90 17.46
N SER A 122 -4.98 -1.56 16.39
CA SER A 122 -4.48 -2.88 15.99
C SER A 122 -3.20 -2.85 15.15
N THR A 123 -2.70 -1.65 14.80
CA THR A 123 -1.54 -1.53 13.92
C THR A 123 -0.27 -2.15 14.52
N LEU A 124 0.39 -2.99 13.72
CA LEU A 124 1.61 -3.69 14.12
C LEU A 124 2.88 -2.99 13.62
N VAL A 125 2.75 -1.76 13.13
CA VAL A 125 3.88 -0.96 12.65
C VAL A 125 4.91 -0.72 13.74
N THR A 126 6.18 -0.98 13.41
CA THR A 126 7.33 -0.75 14.27
C THR A 126 8.14 0.46 13.81
N ASN A 127 9.01 0.99 14.69
CA ASN A 127 9.95 2.05 14.30
C ASN A 127 10.84 1.64 13.11
N ARG A 128 11.18 0.35 13.00
CA ARG A 128 11.97 -0.19 11.89
C ARG A 128 11.22 -0.03 10.56
N ASP A 129 9.91 -0.26 10.55
CA ASP A 129 9.09 -0.12 9.35
C ASP A 129 9.03 1.35 8.90
N ILE A 130 8.99 2.30 9.85
CA ILE A 130 9.11 3.73 9.54
C ILE A 130 10.46 4.07 8.92
N TYR A 131 11.57 3.55 9.46
CA TYR A 131 12.89 3.76 8.86
C TYR A 131 12.99 3.15 7.45
N ASN A 132 12.46 1.95 7.25
CA ASN A 132 12.41 1.32 5.92
C ASN A 132 11.60 2.17 4.93
N ALA A 133 10.44 2.68 5.33
CA ALA A 133 9.63 3.56 4.51
C ALA A 133 10.35 4.87 4.14
N ARG A 134 11.04 5.49 5.12
CA ARG A 134 11.87 6.68 4.87
C ARG A 134 12.97 6.43 3.87
N GLU A 135 13.67 5.32 4.03
CA GLU A 135 14.72 4.93 3.11
C GLU A 135 14.16 4.75 1.70
N GLN A 136 12.97 4.18 1.56
CA GLN A 136 12.32 4.07 0.25
C GLN A 136 11.90 5.42 -0.34
N PHE A 137 11.34 6.33 0.46
CA PHE A 137 11.05 7.69 -0.03
C PHE A 137 12.31 8.37 -0.55
N ARG A 138 13.42 8.19 0.16
CA ARG A 138 14.72 8.70 -0.25
C ARG A 138 15.18 8.06 -1.57
N GLN A 139 15.10 6.74 -1.70
CA GLN A 139 15.45 6.05 -2.95
C GLN A 139 14.58 6.48 -4.13
N GLN A 140 13.28 6.66 -3.92
CA GLN A 140 12.35 7.18 -4.94
C GLN A 140 12.68 8.62 -5.33
N TYR A 141 12.96 9.50 -4.36
CA TYR A 141 13.36 10.88 -4.61
C TYR A 141 14.67 10.97 -5.41
N LEU A 142 15.63 10.11 -5.08
CA LEU A 142 16.93 10.09 -5.74
C LEU A 142 16.87 9.46 -7.15
N ALA A 143 15.77 8.77 -7.51
CA ALA A 143 15.59 8.12 -8.82
C ALA A 143 16.80 7.27 -9.27
N GLY A 144 17.47 6.61 -8.32
CA GLY A 144 18.68 5.80 -8.56
C GLY A 144 20.01 6.58 -8.55
N ARG A 145 20.01 7.89 -8.32
CA ARG A 145 21.21 8.71 -8.11
C ARG A 145 21.72 8.59 -6.66
N THR A 146 22.99 8.87 -6.45
CA THR A 146 23.52 9.00 -5.09
C THR A 146 23.14 10.35 -4.48
N PRO A 147 23.08 10.47 -3.14
CA PRO A 147 22.82 11.76 -2.50
C PRO A 147 23.81 12.85 -2.91
N ILE A 148 25.07 12.49 -3.12
CA ILE A 148 26.12 13.41 -3.58
C ILE A 148 25.82 13.88 -5.00
N GLN A 149 25.41 12.99 -5.91
CA GLN A 149 25.03 13.39 -7.27
C GLN A 149 23.89 14.42 -7.24
N VAL A 150 22.84 14.18 -6.44
CA VAL A 150 21.72 15.13 -6.30
C VAL A 150 22.15 16.45 -5.64
N LEU A 151 23.06 16.41 -4.67
CA LEU A 151 23.64 17.61 -4.07
C LEU A 151 24.46 18.40 -5.10
N VAL A 152 25.27 17.73 -5.92
CA VAL A 152 26.06 18.36 -6.98
C VAL A 152 25.15 19.00 -8.02
N ASP A 153 24.10 18.30 -8.48
CA ASP A 153 23.13 18.84 -9.44
C ASP A 153 22.49 20.15 -8.90
N LYS A 154 22.05 20.16 -7.64
CA LYS A 154 21.45 21.33 -6.99
C LYS A 154 22.41 22.51 -6.78
N LEU A 155 23.71 22.27 -6.77
CA LEU A 155 24.73 23.31 -6.64
C LEU A 155 25.15 23.88 -7.99
N GLN A 156 24.78 23.22 -9.09
CA GLN A 156 25.08 23.63 -10.47
C GLN A 156 23.88 24.29 -11.18
N GLU A 157 22.71 24.32 -10.54
CA GLU A 157 21.55 25.17 -10.89
C GLU A 157 21.67 26.58 -10.27
#